data_AF-A0A8I2GAW0-F1
#
_entry.id   AF-A0A8I2GAW0-F1
#
_cell.length_a   1.000
_cell.length_b   1.000
_cell.length_c   1.000
_cell.angle_alpha   90.00
_cell.angle_beta   90.00
_cell.angle_gamma   90.00
#
_symmetry.space_group_name_H-M   'P 1'
#
loop_
_entity.id
_entity.type
_entity.pdbx_description
1 polymer ?
#
loop_
_entity_poly.entity_id
_entity_poly.type
_entity_poly.pdbx_seq_one_letter_code
_entity_poly.pdbx_strand_id
1 'polypeptide(L)'
;KIDFPNIPFPMDYDLFNQLSQLGKRLIDLHLMKSRELNKTESKFDVPGSNRVEKTTYVSPRQLCTYSAVSIYNAVKRQHVLHIACPTAGGFCFKRSLETDAASKQAFKQVKKSEGGKEGRIYINNSQYFTRITPELWEYMLCGYQVLRQWLKMRKKKILRPDEISQFIRMVRCIQLTMNYQEKIDSLFKEVISRK
;
A
#
# COMPACT_ATOMS: atom_id res chain seq x y z
N LYS A 1 -14.62 -24.85 27.44
CA LYS A 1 -15.84 -25.10 26.64
C LYS A 1 -15.91 -24.01 25.58
N ILE A 2 -15.91 -24.37 24.29
CA ILE A 2 -16.02 -23.42 23.18
C ILE A 2 -17.48 -23.46 22.75
N ASP A 3 -18.30 -22.61 23.34
CA ASP A 3 -19.69 -22.44 22.91
C ASP A 3 -19.75 -21.53 21.68
N PHE A 4 -20.76 -21.71 20.84
CA PHE A 4 -20.93 -20.91 19.62
C PHE A 4 -21.08 -19.41 19.96
N PRO A 5 -20.62 -18.52 19.06
CA PRO A 5 -20.74 -17.08 19.28
C PRO A 5 -22.22 -16.66 19.30
N ASN A 6 -22.64 -16.02 20.38
CA ASN A 6 -23.96 -15.43 20.51
C ASN A 6 -23.93 -13.96 20.04
N ILE A 7 -24.88 -13.58 19.19
CA ILE A 7 -24.96 -12.22 18.63
C ILE A 7 -26.12 -11.49 19.30
N PRO A 8 -25.89 -10.38 20.03
CA PRO A 8 -26.95 -9.53 20.55
C PRO A 8 -27.89 -9.02 19.45
N PHE A 9 -29.19 -9.06 19.73
CA PHE A 9 -30.19 -8.55 18.80
C PHE A 9 -30.41 -7.04 19.01
N PRO A 10 -30.35 -6.21 17.95
CA PRO A 10 -30.69 -4.79 18.03
C PRO A 10 -32.21 -4.61 18.23
N MET A 11 -32.61 -3.89 19.28
CA MET A 11 -34.04 -3.63 19.57
C MET A 11 -34.66 -2.59 18.64
N ASP A 12 -33.85 -1.70 18.08
CA ASP A 12 -34.27 -0.69 17.12
C ASP A 12 -34.28 -1.27 15.70
N TYR A 13 -35.44 -1.19 15.04
CA TYR A 13 -35.64 -1.70 13.70
C TYR A 13 -34.77 -0.96 12.66
N ASP A 14 -34.60 0.35 12.81
CA ASP A 14 -33.81 1.14 11.86
C ASP A 14 -32.33 0.76 11.93
N LEU A 15 -31.81 0.58 13.14
CA LEU A 15 -30.47 0.06 13.38
C LEU A 15 -30.29 -1.35 12.80
N PHE A 16 -31.26 -2.24 13.03
CA PHE A 16 -31.25 -3.59 12.43
C PHE A 16 -31.17 -3.54 10.91
N ASN A 17 -32.00 -2.70 10.27
CA ASN A 17 -32.04 -2.55 8.83
C ASN A 17 -30.72 -1.98 8.28
N GLN A 18 -30.12 -1.00 8.95
CA GLN A 18 -28.81 -0.46 8.58
C GLN A 18 -27.71 -1.54 8.64
N LEU A 19 -27.65 -2.32 9.73
CA LEU A 19 -26.70 -3.42 9.88
C LEU A 19 -26.90 -4.50 8.80
N SER A 20 -28.16 -4.85 8.51
CA SER A 20 -28.50 -5.81 7.45
C SER A 20 -28.03 -5.34 6.06
N GLN A 21 -28.21 -4.06 5.74
CA GLN A 21 -27.73 -3.49 4.50
C GLN A 21 -26.19 -3.51 4.39
N LEU A 22 -25.48 -3.20 5.48
CA LEU A 22 -24.02 -3.31 5.53
C LEU A 22 -23.56 -4.75 5.34
N GLY A 23 -24.21 -5.71 6.01
CA GLY A 23 -23.95 -7.14 5.86
C GLY A 23 -24.15 -7.62 4.43
N LYS A 24 -25.26 -7.20 3.78
CA LYS A 24 -25.52 -7.49 2.36
C LYS A 24 -24.41 -6.96 1.45
N ARG A 25 -23.98 -5.70 1.64
CA ARG A 25 -22.87 -5.12 0.87
C ARG A 25 -21.57 -5.89 1.07
N LEU A 26 -21.29 -6.30 2.30
CA LEU A 26 -20.11 -7.10 2.62
C LEU A 26 -20.13 -8.46 1.91
N ILE A 27 -21.29 -9.14 1.87
CA ILE A 27 -21.48 -10.38 1.11
C ILE A 27 -21.22 -10.14 -0.39
N ASP A 28 -21.81 -9.09 -0.97
CA ASP A 28 -21.66 -8.77 -2.40
C ASP A 28 -20.21 -8.45 -2.78
N LEU A 29 -19.42 -7.87 -1.87
CA LEU A 29 -17.99 -7.65 -2.06
C LEU A 29 -17.22 -8.98 -2.10
N HIS A 30 -17.46 -9.88 -1.15
CA HIS A 30 -16.74 -11.16 -1.05
C HIS A 30 -17.11 -12.14 -2.18
N LEU A 31 -18.33 -12.02 -2.73
CA LEU A 31 -18.74 -12.72 -3.94
C LEU A 31 -18.23 -12.08 -5.23
N MET A 32 -17.47 -10.99 -5.15
CA MET A 32 -16.96 -10.23 -6.30
C MET A 32 -18.06 -9.68 -7.23
N LYS A 33 -19.25 -9.41 -6.69
CA LYS A 33 -20.44 -8.93 -7.44
C LYS A 33 -20.62 -7.41 -7.37
N SER A 34 -20.12 -6.75 -6.32
CA SER A 34 -20.30 -5.31 -6.16
C SER A 34 -19.59 -4.52 -7.26
N ARG A 35 -20.28 -3.50 -7.79
CA ARG A 35 -19.73 -2.52 -8.74
C ARG A 35 -18.66 -1.63 -8.11
N GLU A 36 -18.63 -1.52 -6.78
CA GLU A 36 -17.61 -0.76 -6.05
C GLU A 36 -16.20 -1.28 -6.28
N LEU A 37 -16.06 -2.57 -6.62
CA LEU A 37 -14.79 -3.23 -6.91
C LEU A 37 -14.15 -2.74 -8.22
N ASN A 38 -14.92 -2.12 -9.12
CA ASN A 38 -14.42 -1.58 -10.37
C ASN A 38 -13.72 -0.22 -10.18
N LYS A 39 -13.90 0.42 -9.01
CA LYS A 39 -13.23 1.68 -8.65
C LYS A 39 -11.88 1.35 -7.98
N THR A 40 -10.90 1.00 -8.79
CA THR A 40 -9.60 0.50 -8.31
C THR A 40 -8.58 1.61 -8.21
N GLU A 41 -7.93 1.72 -7.04
CA GLU A 41 -6.83 2.67 -6.82
C GLU A 41 -5.46 2.04 -7.14
N SER A 42 -5.31 0.74 -6.91
CA SER A 42 -4.08 0.00 -7.20
C SER A 42 -3.90 -0.20 -8.72
N LYS A 43 -2.66 -0.10 -9.17
CA LYS A 43 -2.28 -0.24 -10.58
C LYS A 43 -1.12 -1.19 -10.79
N PHE A 44 -1.01 -1.72 -12.01
CA PHE A 44 0.04 -2.62 -12.46
C PHE A 44 0.47 -2.21 -13.88
N ASP A 45 1.20 -1.10 -13.99
CA ASP A 45 1.42 -0.43 -15.28
C ASP A 45 2.81 -0.72 -15.87
N VAL A 46 3.70 -1.39 -15.13
CA VAL A 46 5.07 -1.65 -15.59
C VAL A 46 5.08 -2.81 -16.58
N PRO A 47 5.41 -2.59 -17.86
CA PRO A 47 5.47 -3.66 -18.86
C PRO A 47 6.61 -4.65 -18.54
N GLY A 48 6.44 -5.91 -18.93
CA GLY A 48 7.44 -6.95 -18.68
C GLY A 48 6.89 -8.36 -18.86
N SER A 49 7.60 -9.34 -18.30
CA SER A 49 7.28 -10.77 -18.48
C SER A 49 6.02 -11.21 -17.74
N ASN A 50 5.53 -10.42 -16.78
CA ASN A 50 4.44 -10.76 -15.86
C ASN A 50 4.68 -12.07 -15.08
N ARG A 51 5.93 -12.54 -15.02
CA ARG A 51 6.30 -13.77 -14.31
C ARG A 51 6.47 -13.48 -12.83
N VAL A 52 5.80 -14.28 -11.98
CA VAL A 52 5.96 -14.23 -10.53
C VAL A 52 7.19 -15.03 -10.14
N GLU A 53 8.25 -14.36 -9.74
CA GLU A 53 9.52 -14.98 -9.37
C GLU A 53 9.71 -14.94 -7.86
N LYS A 54 9.82 -13.71 -7.33
CA LYS A 54 10.02 -13.41 -5.93
C LYS A 54 9.07 -12.29 -5.53
N THR A 55 8.09 -12.64 -4.70
CA THR A 55 7.19 -11.65 -4.12
C THR A 55 7.88 -10.92 -2.99
N THR A 56 7.93 -9.59 -3.03
CA THR A 56 8.48 -8.76 -1.95
C THR A 56 7.63 -7.51 -1.79
N TYR A 57 7.22 -7.23 -0.56
CA TYR A 57 6.54 -5.99 -0.23
C TYR A 57 7.56 -4.95 0.22
N VAL A 58 7.46 -3.75 -0.33
CA VAL A 58 8.27 -2.60 0.06
C VAL A 58 7.34 -1.56 0.67
N SER A 59 7.51 -1.33 1.96
CA SER A 59 6.70 -0.37 2.71
C SER A 59 6.98 1.07 2.24
N PRO A 60 6.05 2.01 2.49
CA PRO A 60 6.26 3.42 2.12
C PRO A 60 7.50 4.02 2.79
N ARG A 61 7.78 3.61 4.03
CA ARG A 61 9.00 4.00 4.76
C ARG A 61 10.26 3.58 4.01
N GLN A 62 10.30 2.37 3.45
CA GLN A 62 11.42 1.86 2.66
C GLN A 62 11.52 2.52 1.28
N LEU A 63 10.40 2.86 0.65
CA LEU A 63 10.41 3.63 -0.61
C LEU A 63 11.01 5.03 -0.41
N CYS A 64 10.63 5.69 0.69
CA CYS A 64 11.19 6.99 1.06
C CYS A 64 12.71 6.92 1.29
N THR A 65 13.24 5.87 1.92
CA THR A 65 14.69 5.74 2.15
C THR A 65 15.44 5.47 0.85
N TYR A 66 14.91 4.62 -0.04
CA TYR A 66 15.54 4.36 -1.33
C TYR A 66 15.58 5.59 -2.23
N SER A 67 14.51 6.41 -2.24
CA SER A 67 14.52 7.69 -2.95
C SER A 67 15.58 8.63 -2.36
N ALA A 68 15.63 8.78 -1.03
CA ALA A 68 16.58 9.68 -0.37
C ALA A 68 18.05 9.27 -0.58
N VAL A 69 18.37 7.97 -0.50
CA VAL A 69 19.73 7.44 -0.73
C VAL A 69 20.12 7.55 -2.20
N SER A 70 19.19 7.28 -3.13
CA SER A 70 19.44 7.43 -4.57
C SER A 70 19.67 8.89 -4.95
N ILE A 71 18.88 9.82 -4.39
CA ILE A 71 19.09 11.26 -4.53
C ILE A 71 20.44 11.66 -3.93
N TYR A 72 20.76 11.24 -2.71
CA TYR A 72 22.05 11.54 -2.08
C TYR A 72 23.23 11.06 -2.94
N ASN A 73 23.17 9.82 -3.46
CA ASN A 73 24.21 9.28 -4.31
C ASN A 73 24.28 9.97 -5.68
N ALA A 74 23.14 10.34 -6.27
CA ALA A 74 23.09 11.10 -7.53
C ALA A 74 23.67 12.52 -7.37
N VAL A 75 23.29 13.23 -6.31
CA VAL A 75 23.81 14.56 -5.95
C VAL A 75 25.31 14.47 -5.62
N LYS A 76 25.72 13.44 -4.88
CA LYS A 76 27.14 13.21 -4.56
C LYS A 76 27.96 12.94 -5.82
N ARG A 77 27.43 12.23 -6.82
CA ARG A 77 28.13 11.99 -8.10
C ARG A 77 28.24 13.25 -8.97
N GLN A 78 27.28 14.18 -8.91
CA GLN A 78 27.36 15.47 -9.63
C GLN A 78 28.37 16.45 -9.01
N HIS A 79 28.63 16.36 -7.71
CA HIS A 79 29.58 17.24 -7.00
C HIS A 79 31.02 16.71 -6.88
N VAL A 80 31.36 15.57 -7.51
CA VAL A 80 32.77 15.15 -7.70
C VAL A 80 33.25 15.60 -9.07
N LEU A 81 33.29 16.92 -9.31
CA LEU A 81 34.21 17.47 -10.29
C LEU A 81 35.54 17.67 -9.55
N HIS A 82 36.57 16.97 -10.04
CA HIS A 82 37.96 17.16 -9.65
C HIS A 82 38.30 18.65 -9.63
N ILE A 83 38.40 19.24 -8.43
CA ILE A 83 39.24 20.42 -8.26
C ILE A 83 40.66 19.88 -8.10
N ALA A 84 41.33 19.65 -9.23
CA ALA A 84 42.77 19.67 -9.23
C ALA A 84 43.16 21.13 -8.93
N CYS A 85 43.68 21.38 -7.74
CA CYS A 85 44.20 22.68 -7.35
C CYS A 85 45.73 22.68 -7.61
N PRO A 86 46.25 23.42 -8.60
CA PRO A 86 47.67 23.70 -8.68
C PRO A 86 47.98 24.86 -7.72
N THR A 87 49.11 24.74 -7.03
CA THR A 87 49.85 25.78 -6.28
C THR A 87 49.31 26.26 -4.92
N ALA A 88 50.08 25.90 -3.89
CA ALA A 88 50.57 26.71 -2.77
C ALA A 88 49.86 28.02 -2.40
N GLY A 89 49.50 28.14 -1.11
CA GLY A 89 49.13 29.39 -0.45
C GLY A 89 47.77 29.27 0.24
N GLY A 90 47.78 29.25 1.58
CA GLY A 90 46.64 28.84 2.39
C GLY A 90 45.34 29.62 2.13
N PHE A 91 44.22 28.91 2.17
CA PHE A 91 42.90 29.50 2.38
C PHE A 91 42.00 28.53 3.16
N CYS A 92 41.41 29.05 4.25
CA CYS A 92 40.43 28.38 5.10
C CYS A 92 39.16 28.08 4.28
N PHE A 93 38.79 26.79 4.15
CA PHE A 93 37.50 26.42 3.57
C PHE A 93 36.51 26.04 4.67
N LYS A 94 35.71 27.01 5.14
CA LYS A 94 34.43 26.68 5.79
C LYS A 94 33.50 26.12 4.71
N ARG A 95 33.34 24.80 4.65
CA ARG A 95 32.38 24.15 3.76
C ARG A 95 30.97 24.34 4.32
N SER A 96 30.34 25.49 4.02
CA SER A 96 28.89 25.64 4.13
C SER A 96 28.26 24.86 2.98
N LEU A 97 27.61 23.74 3.29
CA LEU A 97 26.78 22.99 2.34
C LEU A 97 25.49 23.77 2.08
N GLU A 98 25.58 24.82 1.28
CA GLU A 98 24.39 25.53 0.80
C GLU A 98 23.84 24.75 -0.40
N THR A 99 22.87 23.89 -0.12
CA THR A 99 22.05 23.28 -1.18
C THR A 99 21.24 24.38 -1.86
N ASP A 100 21.33 24.46 -3.19
CA ASP A 100 20.63 25.48 -3.98
C ASP A 100 19.09 25.38 -3.81
N ALA A 101 18.41 26.50 -4.00
CA ALA A 101 16.96 26.58 -3.83
C ALA A 101 16.20 25.64 -4.78
N ALA A 102 16.77 25.37 -5.96
CA ALA A 102 16.22 24.45 -6.97
C ALA A 102 16.24 22.99 -6.49
N SER A 103 17.32 22.55 -5.85
CA SER A 103 17.48 21.23 -5.26
C SER A 103 16.60 21.07 -4.03
N LYS A 104 16.47 22.11 -3.20
CA LYS A 104 15.50 22.14 -2.09
C LYS A 104 14.07 22.04 -2.60
N GLN A 105 13.75 22.71 -3.70
CA GLN A 105 12.42 22.70 -4.31
C GLN A 105 12.12 21.36 -5.02
N ALA A 106 13.08 20.77 -5.73
CA ALA A 106 12.97 19.44 -6.30
C ALA A 106 12.81 18.36 -5.21
N PHE A 107 13.55 18.46 -4.10
CA PHE A 107 13.40 17.56 -2.95
C PHE A 107 12.02 17.71 -2.29
N LYS A 108 11.49 18.93 -2.23
CA LYS A 108 10.13 19.21 -1.72
C LYS A 108 9.04 18.68 -2.66
N GLN A 109 9.26 18.73 -3.98
CA GLN A 109 8.34 18.17 -4.97
C GLN A 109 8.38 16.63 -4.99
N VAL A 110 9.55 15.99 -4.91
CA VAL A 110 9.69 14.53 -4.82
C VAL A 110 9.11 13.99 -3.50
N LYS A 111 9.31 14.69 -2.37
CA LYS A 111 8.64 14.34 -1.10
C LYS A 111 7.11 14.44 -1.16
N LYS A 112 6.57 15.34 -1.98
CA LYS A 112 5.12 15.52 -2.15
C LYS A 112 4.49 14.43 -3.02
N SER A 113 5.25 13.81 -3.92
CA SER A 113 4.77 12.72 -4.80
C SER A 113 5.05 11.31 -4.29
N GLU A 114 6.05 11.10 -3.41
CA GLU A 114 6.44 9.76 -2.93
C GLU A 114 6.38 9.57 -1.40
N GLY A 115 5.93 10.57 -0.65
CA GLY A 115 5.71 10.48 0.81
C GLY A 115 4.35 9.87 1.21
N GLY A 116 3.83 8.92 0.43
CA GLY A 116 2.50 8.34 0.65
C GLY A 116 2.46 7.33 1.80
N LYS A 117 1.26 7.03 2.32
CA LYS A 117 1.00 5.86 3.19
C LYS A 117 1.04 4.52 2.42
N GLU A 118 1.47 4.56 1.17
CA GLU A 118 1.32 3.50 0.19
C GLU A 118 2.68 2.86 -0.17
N GLY A 119 2.74 1.54 -0.04
CA GLY A 119 3.83 0.69 -0.47
C GLY A 119 3.60 0.05 -1.84
N ARG A 120 4.51 -0.86 -2.19
CA ARG A 120 4.52 -1.58 -3.48
C ARG A 120 4.72 -3.07 -3.25
N ILE A 121 3.99 -3.91 -3.98
CA ILE A 121 4.21 -5.37 -4.00
C ILE A 121 4.91 -5.74 -5.31
N TYR A 122 6.17 -6.13 -5.22
CA TYR A 122 6.94 -6.64 -6.34
C TYR A 122 6.62 -8.11 -6.60
N ILE A 123 6.44 -8.48 -7.86
CA ILE A 123 6.32 -9.89 -8.30
C ILE A 123 7.64 -10.44 -8.85
N ASN A 124 8.52 -9.54 -9.29
CA ASN A 124 9.87 -9.75 -9.77
C ASN A 124 10.67 -8.46 -9.54
N ASN A 125 11.87 -8.34 -10.11
CA ASN A 125 12.76 -7.21 -9.85
C ASN A 125 12.27 -5.86 -10.41
N SER A 126 11.38 -5.86 -11.41
CA SER A 126 10.95 -4.63 -12.11
C SER A 126 9.46 -4.34 -11.99
N GLN A 127 8.61 -5.36 -11.93
CA GLN A 127 7.15 -5.23 -11.98
C GLN A 127 6.53 -5.33 -10.59
N TYR A 128 5.59 -4.43 -10.31
CA TYR A 128 4.96 -4.30 -9.00
C TYR A 128 3.54 -3.73 -9.07
N PHE A 129 2.75 -4.07 -8.06
CA PHE A 129 1.48 -3.40 -7.76
C PHE A 129 1.73 -2.16 -6.91
N THR A 130 1.03 -1.07 -7.22
CA THR A 130 1.12 0.21 -6.52
C THR A 130 -0.04 0.44 -5.57
N ARG A 131 0.09 1.44 -4.69
CA ARG A 131 -0.98 1.90 -3.79
C ARG A 131 -1.46 0.85 -2.79
N ILE A 132 -0.54 0.06 -2.27
CA ILE A 132 -0.84 -0.97 -1.28
C ILE A 132 -0.35 -0.51 0.08
N THR A 133 -1.24 -0.23 1.02
CA THR A 133 -0.83 0.17 2.37
C THR A 133 -0.30 -1.04 3.17
N PRO A 134 0.52 -0.84 4.22
CA PRO A 134 0.97 -1.93 5.08
C PRO A 134 -0.20 -2.73 5.68
N GLU A 135 -1.27 -2.05 6.07
CA GLU A 135 -2.46 -2.68 6.64
C GLU A 135 -3.14 -3.61 5.65
N LEU A 136 -3.20 -3.23 4.35
CA LEU A 136 -3.72 -4.11 3.29
C LEU A 136 -2.83 -5.33 3.06
N TRP A 137 -1.50 -5.15 3.09
CA TRP A 137 -0.56 -6.25 2.89
C TRP A 137 -0.59 -7.26 4.04
N GLU A 138 -0.74 -6.76 5.27
CA GLU A 138 -0.75 -7.54 6.51
C GLU A 138 -2.13 -8.09 6.84
N TYR A 139 -3.19 -7.73 6.09
CA TYR A 139 -4.55 -8.17 6.33
C TYR A 139 -4.67 -9.71 6.37
N MET A 140 -5.15 -10.20 7.52
CA MET A 140 -5.29 -11.63 7.82
C MET A 140 -6.74 -12.07 7.75
N LEU A 141 -6.97 -13.21 7.10
CA LEU A 141 -8.25 -13.91 7.18
C LEU A 141 -7.98 -15.38 7.52
N CYS A 142 -8.60 -15.86 8.61
CA CYS A 142 -8.42 -17.23 9.11
C CYS A 142 -6.93 -17.63 9.28
N GLY A 143 -6.08 -16.72 9.76
CA GLY A 143 -4.66 -17.01 10.00
C GLY A 143 -3.76 -16.94 8.75
N TYR A 144 -4.28 -16.49 7.60
CA TYR A 144 -3.49 -16.31 6.38
C TYR A 144 -3.50 -14.87 5.87
N GLN A 145 -2.34 -14.39 5.42
CA GLN A 145 -2.22 -13.11 4.70
C GLN A 145 -2.75 -13.28 3.28
N VAL A 146 -3.91 -12.68 3.00
CA VAL A 146 -4.71 -12.98 1.79
C VAL A 146 -3.91 -12.68 0.51
N LEU A 147 -3.37 -11.47 0.37
CA LEU A 147 -2.65 -11.03 -0.82
C LEU A 147 -1.33 -11.81 -1.01
N ARG A 148 -0.59 -12.02 0.07
CA ARG A 148 0.67 -12.79 0.03
C ARG A 148 0.43 -14.23 -0.38
N GLN A 149 -0.58 -14.87 0.19
CA GLN A 149 -0.91 -16.26 -0.11
C GLN A 149 -1.35 -16.41 -1.57
N TRP A 150 -2.14 -15.47 -2.10
CA TRP A 150 -2.57 -15.49 -3.51
C TRP A 150 -1.38 -15.46 -4.48
N LEU A 151 -0.38 -14.60 -4.23
CA LEU A 151 0.83 -14.51 -5.05
C LEU A 151 1.73 -15.73 -4.90
N LYS A 152 1.84 -16.28 -3.68
CA LYS A 152 2.61 -17.50 -3.40
C LYS A 152 2.13 -18.69 -4.23
N MET A 153 0.82 -18.86 -4.40
CA MET A 153 0.22 -19.92 -5.21
C MET A 153 0.50 -19.79 -6.72
N ARG A 154 0.99 -18.63 -7.16
CA ARG A 154 1.31 -18.31 -8.55
C ARG A 154 2.81 -18.22 -8.82
N LYS A 155 3.65 -18.61 -7.86
CA LYS A 155 5.10 -18.62 -8.04
C LYS A 155 5.49 -19.44 -9.28
N LYS A 156 6.43 -18.92 -10.07
CA LYS A 156 6.91 -19.43 -11.36
C LYS A 156 5.91 -19.35 -12.53
N LYS A 157 4.67 -18.87 -12.31
CA LYS A 157 3.66 -18.69 -13.37
C LYS A 157 3.70 -17.26 -13.93
N ILE A 158 3.16 -17.10 -15.14
CA ILE A 158 2.91 -15.80 -15.77
C ILE A 158 1.49 -15.37 -15.41
N LEU A 159 1.32 -14.15 -14.90
CA LEU A 159 0.00 -13.59 -14.59
C LEU A 159 -0.70 -13.18 -15.88
N ARG A 160 -1.92 -13.69 -16.09
CA ARG A 160 -2.78 -13.24 -17.18
C ARG A 160 -3.37 -11.85 -16.87
N PRO A 161 -3.75 -11.05 -17.89
CA PRO A 161 -4.39 -9.75 -17.67
C PRO A 161 -5.64 -9.82 -16.76
N ASP A 162 -6.44 -10.88 -16.90
CA ASP A 162 -7.61 -11.10 -16.05
C ASP A 162 -7.22 -11.38 -14.59
N GLU A 163 -6.14 -12.10 -14.35
CA GLU A 163 -5.64 -12.38 -13.00
C GLU A 163 -5.05 -11.13 -12.34
N ILE A 164 -4.38 -10.27 -13.12
CA ILE A 164 -3.90 -8.96 -12.66
C ILE A 164 -5.09 -8.10 -12.25
N SER A 165 -6.12 -8.01 -13.11
CA SER A 165 -7.34 -7.28 -12.83
C SER A 165 -8.08 -7.85 -11.61
N GLN A 166 -8.15 -9.17 -11.50
CA GLN A 166 -8.76 -9.85 -10.35
C GLN A 166 -7.99 -9.56 -9.06
N PHE A 167 -6.65 -9.59 -9.09
CA PHE A 167 -5.83 -9.25 -7.94
C PHE A 167 -6.06 -7.80 -7.48
N ILE A 168 -6.11 -6.86 -8.41
CA ILE A 168 -6.43 -5.45 -8.11
C ILE A 168 -7.83 -5.34 -7.49
N ARG A 169 -8.82 -6.07 -8.01
CA ARG A 169 -10.16 -6.13 -7.41
C ARG A 169 -10.16 -6.76 -6.02
N MET A 170 -9.31 -7.76 -5.77
CA MET A 170 -9.14 -8.34 -4.42
C MET A 170 -8.55 -7.34 -3.43
N VAL A 171 -7.53 -6.57 -3.84
CA VAL A 171 -6.99 -5.46 -3.03
C VAL A 171 -8.11 -4.48 -2.68
N ARG A 172 -8.94 -4.10 -3.66
CA ARG A 172 -10.07 -3.20 -3.43
C ARG A 172 -11.13 -3.82 -2.51
N CYS A 173 -11.39 -5.12 -2.64
CA CYS A 173 -12.30 -5.86 -1.77
C CYS A 173 -11.85 -5.76 -0.30
N ILE A 174 -10.57 -6.04 -0.02
CA ILE A 174 -10.02 -5.96 1.35
C ILE A 174 -10.15 -4.52 1.90
N GLN A 175 -9.81 -3.51 1.10
CA GLN A 175 -9.93 -2.10 1.50
C GLN A 175 -11.36 -1.73 1.88
N LEU A 176 -12.34 -2.14 1.07
CA LEU A 176 -13.76 -1.88 1.36
C LEU A 176 -14.27 -2.71 2.54
N THR A 177 -13.80 -3.94 2.68
CA THR A 177 -14.10 -4.79 3.84
C THR A 177 -13.67 -4.12 5.14
N MET A 178 -12.45 -3.59 5.21
CA MET A 178 -11.96 -2.86 6.40
C MET A 178 -12.87 -1.67 6.73
N ASN A 179 -13.21 -0.85 5.72
CA ASN A 179 -14.11 0.29 5.91
C ASN A 179 -15.52 -0.11 6.38
N TYR A 180 -16.05 -1.23 5.88
CA TYR A 180 -17.37 -1.72 6.29
C TYR A 180 -17.33 -2.36 7.68
N GLN A 181 -16.25 -3.06 8.03
CA GLN A 181 -16.04 -3.59 9.37
C GLN A 181 -16.03 -2.47 10.42
N GLU A 182 -15.28 -1.39 10.18
CA GLU A 182 -15.28 -0.23 11.09
C GLU A 182 -16.67 0.40 11.27
N LYS A 183 -17.46 0.51 10.20
CA LYS A 183 -18.84 1.03 10.27
C LYS A 183 -19.75 0.10 11.07
N ILE A 184 -19.66 -1.21 10.84
CA ILE A 184 -20.43 -2.21 11.59
C ILE A 184 -20.05 -2.13 13.07
N ASP A 185 -18.76 -2.12 13.39
CA ASP A 185 -18.26 -2.05 14.76
C ASP A 185 -18.75 -0.78 15.47
N SER A 186 -18.76 0.36 14.78
CA SER A 186 -19.28 1.61 15.33
C SER A 186 -20.77 1.52 15.68
N LEU A 187 -21.59 1.00 14.78
CA LEU A 187 -23.03 0.84 15.01
C LEU A 187 -23.32 -0.22 16.09
N PHE A 188 -22.53 -1.30 16.12
CA PHE A 188 -22.75 -2.41 17.04
C PHE A 188 -22.38 -2.06 18.49
N LYS A 189 -21.51 -1.06 18.72
CA LYS A 189 -21.27 -0.51 20.06
C LYS A 189 -22.55 -0.04 20.75
N GLU A 190 -23.50 0.52 20.00
CA GLU A 190 -24.80 0.97 20.53
C GLU A 190 -25.70 -0.19 20.97
N VAL A 191 -25.59 -1.34 20.30
CA VAL A 191 -26.33 -2.55 20.66
C VAL A 191 -25.79 -3.13 21.96
N ILE A 192 -24.47 -3.11 22.14
CA ILE A 192 -23.82 -3.64 23.33
C ILE A 192 -24.04 -2.72 24.54
N SER A 193 -24.01 -1.40 24.36
CA SER A 193 -24.14 -0.45 25.47
C SER A 193 -25.54 -0.36 26.08
N ARG A 194 -26.57 -0.86 25.39
CA ARG A 194 -27.97 -0.89 25.85
C ARG A 194 -28.35 -2.17 26.62
N LYS A 195 -27.40 -3.10 26.81
CA LYS A 195 -27.56 -4.29 27.65
C LYS A 195 -27.08 -4.01 29.08
#